data_AF-A0A820Z3Y6-F1
#
_entry.id   AF-A0A820Z3Y6-F1
#
_cell.length_a   1.000
_cell.length_b   1.000
_cell.length_c   1.000
_cell.angle_alpha   90.00
_cell.angle_beta   90.00
_cell.angle_gamma   90.00
#
_symmetry.space_group_name_H-M   'P 1'
#
loop_
_entity.id
_entity.type
_entity.pdbx_description
1 polymer ?
#
loop_
_entity_poly.entity_id
_entity_poly.type
_entity_poly.pdbx_seq_one_letter_code
_entity_poly.pdbx_strand_id
1 'polypeptide(L)'
;MNEAASITSNVWSIKTNLTSSYHQTFSDQLRQPTRQATFIGAILAFVFIIFGLIGNIILITTILSVKKLRSYTINIFIVSLQFNDLLNIGFNQFFVGLSYVNRGWLGGPILCKLVVYFSTICMGCLLWHHCLIAIHRLIVVVYPNLLRRMSIKTYIIVSLVITRVLPILCCIPSFLTHAIAYSPQALRCSIRNKLQIYINITILILLPNVIIIFCFVGIFFQVFHATHTTARIHTNSISISHSLRREIRITKMFAVLFTLFFLGYHPYGFVRAYDKRGQLHPDIYVLLTLLYCISICASPLVYGIMNNQLRHECMRVLFNFWHCQKNNNYKTCSHHRLKTVETKSLTITNGVSSVHYNRESPLTVLSKHNIPTSKSSKKKKIPPVTILDTVDV
;
A
#
# COMPACT_ATOMS: atom_id res chain seq x y z
N MET A 1 -38.44 -68.93 12.83
CA MET A 1 -36.99 -68.67 13.02
C MET A 1 -36.35 -67.87 11.88
N ASN A 2 -36.91 -67.84 10.66
CA ASN A 2 -36.26 -67.18 9.51
C ASN A 2 -36.49 -65.65 9.41
N GLU A 3 -37.54 -65.09 10.01
CA GLU A 3 -37.76 -63.62 9.99
C GLU A 3 -36.87 -62.84 10.97
N ALA A 4 -36.56 -63.42 12.13
CA ALA A 4 -35.68 -62.77 13.11
C ALA A 4 -34.24 -62.60 12.61
N ALA A 5 -33.75 -63.52 11.78
CA ALA A 5 -32.42 -63.46 11.16
C ALA A 5 -32.32 -62.40 10.04
N SER A 6 -33.42 -62.16 9.31
CA SER A 6 -33.53 -61.11 8.29
C SER A 6 -33.55 -59.70 8.91
N ILE A 7 -34.25 -59.54 10.03
CA ILE A 7 -34.32 -58.27 10.75
C ILE A 7 -32.97 -57.91 11.35
N THR A 8 -32.24 -58.89 11.92
CA THR A 8 -30.91 -58.63 12.48
C THR A 8 -29.86 -58.32 11.42
N SER A 9 -29.90 -58.94 10.23
CA SER A 9 -29.00 -58.58 9.12
C SER A 9 -29.26 -57.17 8.58
N ASN A 10 -30.53 -56.76 8.52
CA ASN A 10 -30.92 -55.41 8.08
C ASN A 10 -30.54 -54.32 9.10
N VAL A 11 -30.67 -54.61 10.39
CA VAL A 11 -30.23 -53.68 11.45
C VAL A 11 -28.69 -53.56 11.46
N TRP A 12 -27.96 -54.67 11.24
CA TRP A 12 -26.50 -54.64 11.18
C TRP A 12 -26.00 -53.85 9.97
N SER A 13 -26.60 -54.04 8.79
CA SER A 13 -26.24 -53.30 7.56
C SER A 13 -26.56 -51.81 7.64
N ILE A 14 -27.70 -51.43 8.25
CA ILE A 14 -28.05 -50.03 8.53
C ILE A 14 -27.06 -49.41 9.52
N LYS A 15 -26.70 -50.13 10.59
CA LYS A 15 -25.72 -49.66 11.58
C LYS A 15 -24.35 -49.48 10.93
N THR A 16 -23.86 -50.43 10.13
CA THR A 16 -22.59 -50.29 9.41
C THR A 16 -22.60 -49.15 8.38
N ASN A 17 -23.72 -48.93 7.68
CA ASN A 17 -23.85 -47.82 6.74
C ASN A 17 -23.88 -46.46 7.44
N LEU A 18 -24.55 -46.37 8.59
CA LEU A 18 -24.53 -45.18 9.45
C LEU A 18 -23.12 -44.93 10.01
N THR A 19 -22.41 -45.96 10.49
CA THR A 19 -21.04 -45.80 10.99
C THR A 19 -20.05 -45.45 9.88
N SER A 20 -20.16 -46.05 8.68
CA SER A 20 -19.34 -45.67 7.52
C SER A 20 -19.65 -44.26 7.04
N SER A 21 -20.92 -43.86 6.95
CA SER A 21 -21.29 -42.50 6.57
C SER A 21 -20.80 -41.48 7.61
N TYR A 22 -20.89 -41.80 8.90
CA TYR A 22 -20.35 -40.97 9.99
C TYR A 22 -18.82 -40.89 9.96
N HIS A 23 -18.13 -42.00 9.73
CA HIS A 23 -16.67 -42.04 9.56
C HIS A 23 -16.21 -41.28 8.31
N GLN A 24 -16.92 -41.40 7.20
CA GLN A 24 -16.60 -40.72 5.95
C GLN A 24 -16.80 -39.20 6.07
N THR A 25 -17.90 -38.77 6.70
CA THR A 25 -18.17 -37.36 7.03
C THR A 25 -17.16 -36.79 8.03
N PHE A 26 -16.70 -37.61 8.99
CA PHE A 26 -15.65 -37.23 9.96
C PHE A 26 -14.28 -37.13 9.29
N SER A 27 -13.91 -38.07 8.40
CA SER A 27 -12.66 -38.01 7.64
C SER A 27 -12.61 -36.83 6.66
N ASP A 28 -13.74 -36.45 6.06
CA ASP A 28 -13.83 -35.28 5.18
C ASP A 28 -13.68 -33.96 5.96
N GLN A 29 -14.12 -33.92 7.23
CA GLN A 29 -13.87 -32.79 8.14
C GLN A 29 -12.45 -32.75 8.70
N LEU A 30 -11.71 -33.86 8.72
CA LEU A 30 -10.32 -33.95 9.17
C LEU A 30 -9.28 -33.85 8.04
N ARG A 31 -9.69 -33.60 6.79
CA ARG A 31 -8.76 -33.52 5.66
C ARG A 31 -7.81 -32.33 5.83
N GLN A 32 -6.55 -32.61 6.11
CA GLN A 32 -5.50 -31.60 6.23
C GLN A 32 -4.60 -31.60 4.99
N PRO A 33 -3.91 -30.49 4.70
CA PRO A 33 -2.90 -30.45 3.64
C PRO A 33 -1.78 -31.47 3.87
N THR A 34 -1.21 -31.98 2.79
CA THR A 34 -0.11 -32.95 2.81
C THR A 34 1.11 -32.39 3.53
N ARG A 35 1.94 -33.28 4.11
CA ARG A 35 3.18 -32.85 4.80
C ARG A 35 4.10 -32.07 3.87
N GLN A 36 4.20 -32.48 2.61
CA GLN A 36 5.00 -31.81 1.59
C GLN A 36 4.48 -30.39 1.33
N ALA A 37 3.16 -30.22 1.10
CA ALA A 37 2.56 -28.91 0.90
C ALA A 37 2.76 -28.00 2.12
N THR A 38 2.56 -28.50 3.34
CA THR A 38 2.78 -27.69 4.57
C THR A 38 4.24 -27.32 4.79
N PHE A 39 5.17 -28.21 4.46
CA PHE A 39 6.60 -27.95 4.62
C PHE A 39 7.09 -26.88 3.64
N ILE A 40 6.77 -27.05 2.34
CA ILE A 40 7.08 -26.06 1.31
C ILE A 40 6.37 -24.74 1.62
N GLY A 41 5.09 -24.81 2.02
CA GLY A 41 4.31 -23.64 2.40
C GLY A 41 4.88 -22.87 3.56
N ALA A 42 5.38 -23.54 4.61
CA ALA A 42 6.02 -22.88 5.74
C ALA A 42 7.29 -22.14 5.29
N ILE A 43 8.19 -22.80 4.56
CA ILE A 43 9.44 -22.21 4.07
C ILE A 43 9.15 -20.96 3.23
N LEU A 44 8.29 -21.09 2.21
CA LEU A 44 7.96 -19.98 1.33
C LEU A 44 7.26 -18.84 2.08
N ALA A 45 6.34 -19.14 3.00
CA ALA A 45 5.67 -18.13 3.80
C ALA A 45 6.67 -17.29 4.61
N PHE A 46 7.60 -17.91 5.34
CA PHE A 46 8.60 -17.17 6.12
C PHE A 46 9.57 -16.38 5.26
N VAL A 47 9.99 -16.93 4.11
CA VAL A 47 10.81 -16.20 3.13
C VAL A 47 10.08 -14.93 2.67
N PHE A 48 8.84 -15.05 2.20
CA PHE A 48 8.07 -13.90 1.75
C PHE A 48 7.75 -12.91 2.88
N ILE A 49 7.52 -13.38 4.10
CA ILE A 49 7.33 -12.52 5.28
C ILE A 49 8.57 -11.64 5.50
N ILE A 50 9.77 -12.23 5.49
CA ILE A 50 11.02 -11.48 5.68
C ILE A 50 11.19 -10.43 4.57
N PHE A 51 11.07 -10.84 3.30
CA PHE A 51 11.16 -9.92 2.17
C PHE A 51 10.11 -8.80 2.23
N GLY A 52 8.87 -9.17 2.54
CA GLY A 52 7.76 -8.23 2.66
C GLY A 52 7.97 -7.21 3.77
N LEU A 53 8.37 -7.63 4.96
CA LEU A 53 8.66 -6.73 6.08
C LEU A 53 9.79 -5.76 5.75
N ILE A 54 10.92 -6.27 5.24
CA ILE A 54 12.08 -5.46 4.87
C ILE A 54 11.69 -4.44 3.80
N GLY A 55 11.03 -4.86 2.72
CA GLY A 55 10.64 -3.99 1.62
C GLY A 55 9.68 -2.88 2.06
N ASN A 56 8.67 -3.22 2.85
CA ASN A 56 7.69 -2.25 3.35
C ASN A 56 8.34 -1.25 4.32
N ILE A 57 9.24 -1.69 5.22
CA ILE A 57 9.98 -0.80 6.13
C ILE A 57 10.86 0.16 5.35
N ILE A 58 11.61 -0.33 4.35
CA ILE A 58 12.46 0.51 3.50
C ILE A 58 11.62 1.57 2.78
N LEU A 59 10.48 1.17 2.22
CA LEU A 59 9.59 2.09 1.49
C LEU A 59 9.02 3.18 2.40
N ILE A 60 8.51 2.81 3.58
CA ILE A 60 8.03 3.77 4.58
C ILE A 60 9.15 4.72 5.01
N THR A 61 10.31 4.17 5.37
CA THR A 61 11.44 4.96 5.87
C THR A 61 11.94 5.93 4.80
N THR A 62 12.02 5.50 3.54
CA THR A 62 12.42 6.34 2.40
C THR A 62 11.46 7.52 2.23
N ILE A 63 10.16 7.26 2.20
CA ILE A 63 9.16 8.33 2.04
C ILE A 63 9.22 9.30 3.22
N LEU A 64 9.30 8.81 4.45
CA LEU A 64 9.32 9.65 5.65
C LEU A 64 10.60 10.49 5.79
N SER A 65 11.74 9.97 5.31
CA SER A 65 13.04 10.64 5.40
C SER A 65 13.19 11.78 4.39
N VAL A 66 12.48 11.72 3.26
CA VAL A 66 12.64 12.68 2.16
C VAL A 66 11.48 13.67 2.12
N LYS A 67 11.74 14.94 2.48
CA LYS A 67 10.73 16.02 2.47
C LYS A 67 9.98 16.14 1.14
N LYS A 68 10.70 16.03 0.01
CA LYS A 68 10.12 16.08 -1.34
C LYS A 68 9.07 15.00 -1.56
N LEU A 69 9.32 13.77 -1.09
CA LEU A 69 8.37 12.65 -1.23
C LEU A 69 7.11 12.86 -0.37
N ARG A 70 7.27 13.38 0.87
CA ARG A 70 6.14 13.66 1.77
C ARG A 70 5.19 14.73 1.25
N SER A 71 5.65 15.61 0.36
CA SER A 71 4.83 16.66 -0.22
C SER A 71 3.76 16.13 -1.19
N TYR A 72 3.91 14.91 -1.71
CA TYR A 72 2.92 14.32 -2.61
C TYR A 72 1.84 13.61 -1.79
N THR A 73 0.58 14.04 -1.94
CA THR A 73 -0.57 13.44 -1.24
C THR A 73 -0.64 11.92 -1.41
N ILE A 74 -0.37 11.42 -2.61
CA ILE A 74 -0.40 9.98 -2.89
C ILE A 74 0.57 9.18 -1.99
N ASN A 75 1.74 9.75 -1.66
CA ASN A 75 2.72 9.07 -0.83
C ASN A 75 2.26 8.94 0.63
N ILE A 76 1.33 9.79 1.10
CA ILE A 76 0.70 9.64 2.42
C ILE A 76 -0.20 8.40 2.44
N PHE A 77 -0.99 8.18 1.39
CA PHE A 77 -1.79 6.96 1.24
C PHE A 77 -0.92 5.71 1.13
N ILE A 78 0.19 5.78 0.37
CA ILE A 78 1.16 4.68 0.28
C ILE A 78 1.71 4.34 1.66
N VAL A 79 2.18 5.31 2.45
CA VAL A 79 2.73 5.04 3.80
C VAL A 79 1.67 4.41 4.70
N SER A 80 0.43 4.92 4.71
CA SER A 80 -0.65 4.32 5.49
C SER A 80 -0.95 2.88 5.06
N LEU A 81 -0.92 2.61 3.76
CA LEU A 81 -1.12 1.28 3.20
C LEU A 81 0.01 0.32 3.58
N GLN A 82 1.27 0.74 3.43
CA GLN A 82 2.42 -0.11 3.78
C GLN A 82 2.47 -0.39 5.29
N PHE A 83 2.02 0.54 6.14
CA PHE A 83 1.86 0.26 7.56
C PHE A 83 0.82 -0.84 7.81
N ASN A 84 -0.29 -0.84 7.07
CA ASN A 84 -1.27 -1.91 7.12
C ASN A 84 -0.68 -3.25 6.63
N ASP A 85 0.14 -3.23 5.58
CA ASP A 85 0.83 -4.43 5.08
C ASP A 85 1.80 -4.99 6.12
N LEU A 86 2.54 -4.15 6.86
CA LEU A 86 3.39 -4.59 7.97
C LEU A 86 2.59 -5.31 9.06
N LEU A 87 1.42 -4.79 9.44
CA LEU A 87 0.55 -5.45 10.41
C LEU A 87 0.04 -6.79 9.87
N ASN A 88 -0.37 -6.83 8.60
CA ASN A 88 -0.90 -8.05 7.99
C ASN A 88 0.18 -9.13 7.84
N ILE A 89 1.37 -8.77 7.35
CA ILE A 89 2.50 -9.68 7.15
C ILE A 89 3.07 -10.12 8.50
N GLY A 90 3.35 -9.17 9.39
CA GLY A 90 4.02 -9.43 10.67
C GLY A 90 3.14 -10.15 11.69
N PHE A 91 1.83 -9.95 11.66
CA PHE A 91 0.90 -10.62 12.57
C PHE A 91 0.15 -11.76 11.90
N ASN A 92 -0.69 -11.48 10.90
CA ASN A 92 -1.58 -12.50 10.34
C ASN A 92 -0.81 -13.59 9.58
N GLN A 93 0.07 -13.21 8.64
CA GLN A 93 0.82 -14.20 7.86
C GLN A 93 1.82 -14.96 8.73
N PHE A 94 2.40 -14.33 9.74
CA PHE A 94 3.26 -15.00 10.71
C PHE A 94 2.54 -16.17 11.41
N PHE A 95 1.33 -15.95 11.95
CA PHE A 95 0.57 -17.01 12.59
C PHE A 95 0.07 -18.09 11.62
N VAL A 96 -0.17 -17.73 10.36
CA VAL A 96 -0.45 -18.71 9.30
C VAL A 96 0.79 -19.54 8.99
N GLY A 97 1.97 -18.93 8.89
CA GLY A 97 3.22 -19.66 8.70
C GLY A 97 3.48 -20.64 9.85
N LEU A 98 3.22 -20.21 11.09
CA LEU A 98 3.29 -21.09 12.26
C LEU A 98 2.29 -22.25 12.20
N SER A 99 1.08 -22.05 11.66
CA SER A 99 0.12 -23.16 11.53
C SER A 99 0.56 -24.20 10.50
N TYR A 100 1.35 -23.81 9.51
CA TYR A 100 1.97 -24.73 8.55
C TYR A 100 3.09 -25.55 9.19
N VAL A 101 3.98 -24.91 9.97
CA VAL A 101 5.05 -25.60 10.71
C VAL A 101 4.47 -26.67 11.63
N ASN A 102 3.40 -26.31 12.37
CA ASN A 102 2.80 -27.19 13.36
C ASN A 102 1.73 -28.14 12.78
N ARG A 103 1.39 -28.00 11.49
CA ARG A 103 0.26 -28.68 10.83
C ARG A 103 -1.04 -28.62 11.68
N GLY A 104 -1.26 -27.47 12.30
CA GLY A 104 -2.25 -27.32 13.37
C GLY A 104 -2.28 -25.92 13.94
N TRP A 105 -3.30 -25.62 14.75
CA TRP A 105 -3.40 -24.34 15.45
C TRP A 105 -3.02 -24.48 16.92
N LEU A 106 -1.87 -23.92 17.31
CA LEU A 106 -1.37 -23.94 18.69
C LEU A 106 -1.71 -22.67 19.49
N GLY A 107 -2.25 -21.63 18.86
CA GLY A 107 -2.53 -20.34 19.51
C GLY A 107 -3.69 -20.35 20.51
N GLY A 108 -4.38 -21.47 20.67
CA GLY A 108 -5.60 -21.57 21.47
C GLY A 108 -6.77 -20.70 20.95
N PRO A 109 -7.90 -20.67 21.66
CA PRO A 109 -9.13 -20.00 21.19
C PRO A 109 -9.03 -18.48 21.12
N ILE A 110 -8.32 -17.86 22.06
CA ILE A 110 -8.19 -16.39 22.14
C ILE A 110 -7.41 -15.86 20.94
N LEU A 111 -6.23 -16.43 20.67
CA LEU A 111 -5.41 -16.01 19.53
C LEU A 111 -6.09 -16.34 18.20
N CYS A 112 -6.84 -17.45 18.14
CA CYS A 112 -7.63 -17.82 16.96
C CYS A 112 -8.64 -16.72 16.60
N LYS A 113 -9.32 -16.16 17.60
CA LYS A 113 -10.24 -15.02 17.42
C LYS A 113 -9.49 -13.76 16.99
N LEU A 114 -8.40 -13.42 17.69
CA LEU A 114 -7.60 -12.23 17.39
C LEU A 114 -7.07 -12.24 15.96
N VAL A 115 -6.47 -13.33 15.50
CA VAL A 115 -5.95 -13.44 14.12
C VAL A 115 -7.04 -13.27 13.09
N VAL A 116 -8.26 -13.77 13.33
CA VAL A 116 -9.39 -13.55 12.42
C VAL A 116 -9.84 -12.10 12.38
N TYR A 117 -9.92 -11.43 13.53
CA TYR A 117 -10.28 -10.01 13.59
C TYR A 117 -9.24 -9.13 12.91
N PHE A 118 -7.96 -9.32 13.24
CA PHE A 118 -6.87 -8.60 12.60
C PHE A 118 -6.79 -8.88 11.09
N SER A 119 -6.99 -10.13 10.66
CA SER A 119 -7.03 -10.48 9.23
C SER A 119 -8.16 -9.76 8.51
N THR A 120 -9.34 -9.71 9.11
CA THR A 120 -10.52 -9.04 8.52
C THR A 120 -10.32 -7.53 8.44
N ILE A 121 -9.84 -6.91 9.53
CA ILE A 121 -9.56 -5.47 9.59
C ILE A 121 -8.47 -5.11 8.58
N CYS A 122 -7.32 -5.79 8.60
CA CYS A 122 -6.21 -5.50 7.70
C CYS A 122 -6.57 -5.68 6.22
N MET A 123 -7.37 -6.71 5.90
CA MET A 123 -7.84 -6.93 4.53
C MET A 123 -8.82 -5.83 4.10
N GLY A 124 -9.79 -5.47 4.95
CA GLY A 124 -10.71 -4.37 4.66
C GLY A 124 -9.97 -3.04 4.50
N CYS A 125 -9.01 -2.74 5.39
CA CYS A 125 -8.15 -1.57 5.30
C CYS A 125 -7.41 -1.55 3.95
N LEU A 126 -6.77 -2.66 3.57
CA LEU A 126 -6.04 -2.80 2.30
C LEU A 126 -6.93 -2.47 1.10
N LEU A 127 -8.10 -3.09 0.99
CA LEU A 127 -9.03 -2.87 -0.12
C LEU A 127 -9.59 -1.43 -0.17
N TRP A 128 -9.93 -0.86 0.97
CA TRP A 128 -10.38 0.53 1.03
C TRP A 128 -9.25 1.52 0.69
N HIS A 129 -7.99 1.23 1.03
CA HIS A 129 -6.86 2.03 0.55
C HIS A 129 -6.70 1.93 -0.97
N HIS A 130 -6.78 0.74 -1.56
CA HIS A 130 -6.76 0.58 -3.01
C HIS A 130 -7.89 1.37 -3.69
N CYS A 131 -9.09 1.34 -3.11
CA CYS A 131 -10.26 2.10 -3.57
C CYS A 131 -10.02 3.61 -3.53
N LEU A 132 -9.57 4.15 -2.39
CA LEU A 132 -9.34 5.58 -2.26
C LEU A 132 -8.15 6.06 -3.09
N ILE A 133 -7.12 5.23 -3.27
CA ILE A 133 -6.04 5.50 -4.21
C ILE A 133 -6.60 5.59 -5.63
N ALA A 134 -7.44 4.64 -6.06
CA ALA A 134 -8.06 4.66 -7.39
C ALA A 134 -8.92 5.92 -7.60
N ILE A 135 -9.73 6.31 -6.60
CA ILE A 135 -10.50 7.57 -6.62
C ILE A 135 -9.57 8.78 -6.72
N HIS A 136 -8.50 8.83 -5.92
CA HIS A 136 -7.53 9.91 -5.98
C HIS A 136 -6.91 10.02 -7.37
N ARG A 137 -6.53 8.88 -7.98
CA ARG A 137 -6.00 8.85 -9.35
C ARG A 137 -7.03 9.32 -10.37
N LEU A 138 -8.29 8.92 -10.23
CA LEU A 138 -9.38 9.38 -11.09
C LEU A 138 -9.54 10.90 -11.01
N ILE A 139 -9.57 11.48 -9.80
CA ILE A 139 -9.68 12.92 -9.60
C ILE A 139 -8.49 13.66 -10.24
N VAL A 140 -7.26 13.17 -10.01
CA VAL A 140 -6.04 13.81 -10.54
C VAL A 140 -5.99 13.77 -12.08
N VAL A 141 -6.38 12.65 -12.70
CA VAL A 141 -6.24 12.43 -14.14
C VAL A 141 -7.44 12.97 -14.94
N VAL A 142 -8.66 12.80 -14.42
CA VAL A 142 -9.91 13.10 -15.14
C VAL A 142 -10.53 14.42 -14.69
N TYR A 143 -10.43 14.78 -13.41
CA TYR A 143 -11.09 15.96 -12.84
C TYR A 143 -10.12 16.94 -12.15
N PRO A 144 -9.09 17.46 -12.85
CA PRO A 144 -8.07 18.32 -12.25
C PRO A 144 -8.63 19.62 -11.66
N ASN A 145 -9.74 20.14 -12.19
CA ASN A 145 -10.42 21.32 -11.65
C ASN A 145 -11.09 21.04 -10.29
N LEU A 146 -11.61 19.83 -10.08
CA LEU A 146 -12.18 19.43 -8.81
C LEU A 146 -11.09 19.39 -7.74
N LEU A 147 -9.92 18.82 -8.05
CA LEU A 147 -8.77 18.79 -7.14
C LEU A 147 -8.38 20.18 -6.63
N ARG A 148 -8.42 21.20 -7.50
CA ARG A 148 -8.08 22.60 -7.15
C ARG A 148 -9.08 23.22 -6.18
N ARG A 149 -10.34 22.81 -6.21
CA ARG A 149 -11.40 23.32 -5.34
C ARG A 149 -11.48 22.58 -4.00
N MET A 150 -10.94 21.37 -3.92
CA MET A 150 -11.02 20.54 -2.72
C MET A 150 -10.01 20.95 -1.64
N SER A 151 -10.44 20.93 -0.37
CA SER A 151 -9.51 20.95 0.76
C SER A 151 -8.74 19.64 0.82
N ILE A 152 -7.48 19.64 0.38
CA ILE A 152 -6.64 18.44 0.34
C ILE A 152 -6.42 17.83 1.73
N LYS A 153 -6.31 18.67 2.77
CA LYS A 153 -6.11 18.23 4.15
C LYS A 153 -7.34 17.45 4.66
N THR A 154 -8.53 18.02 4.47
CA THR A 154 -9.79 17.39 4.86
C THR A 154 -9.98 16.08 4.10
N TYR A 155 -9.73 16.09 2.79
CA TYR A 155 -9.80 14.89 1.95
C TYR A 155 -8.90 13.76 2.46
N ILE A 156 -7.63 14.06 2.79
CA ILE A 156 -6.68 13.06 3.33
C ILE A 156 -7.18 12.51 4.66
N ILE A 157 -7.56 13.38 5.61
CA ILE A 157 -8.00 12.95 6.95
C ILE A 157 -9.22 12.06 6.85
N VAL A 158 -10.26 12.49 6.13
CA VAL A 158 -11.49 11.72 5.94
C VAL A 158 -11.18 10.38 5.28
N SER A 159 -10.34 10.37 4.24
CA SER A 159 -9.92 9.15 3.56
C SER A 159 -9.24 8.16 4.52
N LEU A 160 -8.26 8.63 5.31
CA LEU A 160 -7.55 7.78 6.27
C LEU A 160 -8.48 7.26 7.36
N VAL A 161 -9.38 8.09 7.89
CA VAL A 161 -10.36 7.67 8.90
C VAL A 161 -11.29 6.59 8.36
N ILE A 162 -11.87 6.80 7.17
CA ILE A 162 -12.78 5.84 6.52
C ILE A 162 -12.08 4.48 6.35
N THR A 163 -10.84 4.47 5.84
CA THR A 163 -10.13 3.21 5.60
C THR A 163 -9.87 2.38 6.84
N ARG A 164 -9.91 2.96 8.04
CA ARG A 164 -9.67 2.26 9.31
C ARG A 164 -10.97 1.96 10.05
N VAL A 165 -11.82 2.97 10.19
CA VAL A 165 -13.06 2.86 10.97
C VAL A 165 -14.03 1.90 10.30
N LEU A 166 -14.20 1.96 8.97
CA LEU A 166 -15.19 1.13 8.29
C LEU A 166 -14.92 -0.39 8.43
N PRO A 167 -13.68 -0.90 8.22
CA PRO A 167 -13.35 -2.29 8.52
C PRO A 167 -13.56 -2.68 9.99
N ILE A 168 -13.23 -1.80 10.94
CA ILE A 168 -13.41 -2.05 12.37
C ILE A 168 -14.91 -2.19 12.70
N LEU A 169 -15.74 -1.29 12.18
CA LEU A 169 -17.20 -1.34 12.38
C LEU A 169 -17.79 -2.64 11.82
N CYS A 170 -17.32 -3.07 10.64
CA CYS A 170 -17.77 -4.33 10.05
C CYS A 170 -17.40 -5.55 10.89
N CYS A 171 -16.35 -5.49 11.73
CA CYS A 171 -15.97 -6.58 12.63
C CYS A 171 -16.81 -6.68 13.91
N ILE A 172 -17.52 -5.62 14.32
CA ILE A 172 -18.26 -5.58 15.60
C ILE A 172 -19.24 -6.76 15.76
N PRO A 173 -20.06 -7.15 14.76
CA PRO A 173 -20.98 -8.27 14.94
C PRO A 173 -20.27 -9.62 15.12
N SER A 174 -19.03 -9.74 14.65
CA SER A 174 -18.20 -10.95 14.88
C SER A 174 -17.82 -11.10 16.34
N PHE A 175 -17.56 -9.98 17.03
CA PHE A 175 -17.23 -9.97 18.45
C PHE A 175 -18.40 -10.46 19.29
N LEU A 176 -19.63 -10.05 18.95
CA LEU A 176 -20.84 -10.37 19.70
C LEU A 176 -21.30 -11.83 19.52
N THR A 177 -21.06 -12.43 18.36
CA THR A 177 -21.59 -13.77 18.04
C THR A 177 -20.65 -14.92 18.39
N HIS A 178 -19.39 -14.63 18.75
CA HIS A 178 -18.34 -15.61 19.06
C HIS A 178 -18.16 -16.74 18.03
N ALA A 179 -18.62 -16.53 16.79
CA ALA A 179 -18.72 -17.56 15.76
C ALA A 179 -17.43 -17.73 14.95
N ILE A 180 -16.31 -17.94 15.64
CA ILE A 180 -14.99 -18.20 15.05
C ILE A 180 -14.55 -19.60 15.41
N ALA A 181 -14.07 -20.34 14.40
CA ALA A 181 -13.56 -21.68 14.60
C ALA A 181 -12.39 -21.98 13.68
N TYR A 182 -11.58 -22.93 14.10
CA TYR A 182 -10.49 -23.47 13.30
C TYR A 182 -11.02 -24.33 12.15
N SER A 183 -10.40 -24.18 10.97
CA SER A 183 -10.62 -25.00 9.78
C SER A 183 -9.35 -25.82 9.51
N PRO A 184 -9.38 -27.15 9.67
CA PRO A 184 -8.23 -28.03 9.42
C PRO A 184 -7.77 -28.02 7.95
N GLN A 185 -8.70 -27.92 7.00
CA GLN A 185 -8.43 -27.93 5.56
C GLN A 185 -7.57 -26.73 5.12
N ALA A 186 -7.84 -25.56 5.68
CA ALA A 186 -7.10 -24.34 5.38
C ALA A 186 -5.97 -24.04 6.38
N LEU A 187 -5.81 -24.87 7.43
CA LEU A 187 -4.96 -24.64 8.59
C LEU A 187 -5.11 -23.22 9.17
N ARG A 188 -6.34 -22.70 9.21
CA ARG A 188 -6.65 -21.30 9.55
C ARG A 188 -7.90 -21.17 10.40
N CYS A 189 -7.90 -20.15 11.25
CA CYS A 189 -9.10 -19.72 11.96
C CYS A 189 -10.01 -18.90 11.05
N SER A 190 -11.32 -19.04 11.22
CA SER A 190 -12.29 -18.63 10.21
C SER A 190 -13.65 -18.30 10.81
N ILE A 191 -14.29 -17.23 10.32
CA ILE A 191 -15.67 -16.84 10.68
C ILE A 191 -16.65 -17.90 10.14
N ARG A 192 -17.59 -18.35 10.98
CA ARG A 192 -18.68 -19.28 10.62
C ARG A 192 -20.04 -18.61 10.50
N ASN A 193 -20.23 -17.43 11.08
CA ASN A 193 -21.49 -16.70 11.01
C ASN A 193 -21.78 -16.23 9.57
N LYS A 194 -22.89 -16.68 8.98
CA LYS A 194 -23.29 -16.36 7.61
C LYS A 194 -23.53 -14.86 7.40
N LEU A 195 -24.26 -14.21 8.31
CA LEU A 195 -24.56 -12.78 8.22
C LEU A 195 -23.27 -11.96 8.19
N GLN A 196 -22.33 -12.28 9.08
CA GLN A 196 -21.03 -11.63 9.12
C GLN A 196 -20.21 -11.85 7.84
N ILE A 197 -20.23 -13.07 7.30
CA ILE A 197 -19.57 -13.38 6.03
C ILE A 197 -20.16 -12.52 4.91
N TYR A 198 -21.49 -12.39 4.83
CA TYR A 198 -22.15 -11.53 3.84
C TYR A 198 -21.79 -10.06 4.01
N ILE A 199 -21.78 -9.54 5.25
CA ILE A 199 -21.36 -8.14 5.54
C ILE A 199 -19.93 -7.90 5.04
N ASN A 200 -19.00 -8.80 5.36
CA ASN A 200 -17.60 -8.68 4.95
C ASN A 200 -17.44 -8.78 3.43
N ILE A 201 -18.12 -9.74 2.79
CA ILE A 201 -18.08 -9.90 1.33
C ILE A 201 -18.64 -8.65 0.64
N THR A 202 -19.77 -8.11 1.08
CA THR A 202 -20.40 -6.98 0.41
C THR A 202 -19.65 -5.67 0.66
N ILE A 203 -19.38 -5.31 1.92
CA ILE A 203 -18.86 -3.99 2.29
C ILE A 203 -17.34 -3.92 2.17
N LEU A 204 -16.63 -4.97 2.59
CA LEU A 204 -15.15 -4.95 2.61
C LEU A 204 -14.54 -5.44 1.31
N ILE A 205 -15.25 -6.29 0.54
CA ILE A 205 -14.71 -6.88 -0.68
C ILE A 205 -15.40 -6.31 -1.92
N LEU A 206 -16.68 -6.60 -2.14
CA LEU A 206 -17.36 -6.30 -3.41
C LEU A 206 -17.43 -4.79 -3.69
N LEU A 207 -17.89 -4.00 -2.72
CA LEU A 207 -18.05 -2.56 -2.86
C LEU A 207 -16.76 -1.84 -3.28
N PRO A 208 -15.61 -1.96 -2.56
CA PRO A 208 -14.38 -1.30 -2.99
C PRO A 208 -13.87 -1.83 -4.33
N ASN A 209 -14.01 -3.14 -4.64
CA ASN A 209 -13.58 -3.68 -5.94
C ASN A 209 -14.37 -3.06 -7.11
N VAL A 210 -15.70 -2.93 -6.97
CA VAL A 210 -16.54 -2.30 -8.00
C VAL A 210 -16.13 -0.85 -8.22
N ILE A 211 -15.90 -0.09 -7.13
CA ILE A 211 -15.45 1.31 -7.22
C ILE A 211 -14.07 1.41 -7.90
N ILE A 212 -13.13 0.53 -7.57
CA ILE A 212 -11.80 0.49 -8.20
C ILE A 212 -11.91 0.26 -9.71
N ILE A 213 -12.71 -0.73 -10.13
CA ILE A 213 -12.93 -1.05 -11.54
C ILE A 213 -13.52 0.15 -12.25
N PHE A 214 -14.57 0.76 -11.69
CA PHE A 214 -15.19 1.97 -12.25
C PHE A 214 -14.17 3.11 -12.41
N CYS A 215 -13.34 3.36 -11.40
CA CYS A 215 -12.30 4.39 -11.44
C CYS A 215 -11.29 4.13 -12.56
N PHE A 216 -10.75 2.92 -12.67
CA PHE A 216 -9.76 2.61 -13.71
C PHE A 216 -10.35 2.61 -15.12
N VAL A 217 -11.59 2.17 -15.29
CA VAL A 217 -12.32 2.27 -16.57
C VAL A 217 -12.52 3.74 -16.97
N GLY A 218 -12.95 4.59 -16.04
CA GLY A 218 -13.09 6.04 -16.30
C GLY A 218 -11.76 6.70 -16.69
N ILE A 219 -10.66 6.33 -16.03
CA ILE A 219 -9.32 6.80 -16.40
C ILE A 219 -8.93 6.32 -17.80
N PHE A 220 -9.19 5.06 -18.13
CA PHE A 220 -8.89 4.52 -19.46
C PHE A 220 -9.61 5.29 -20.57
N PHE A 221 -10.91 5.53 -20.41
CA PHE A 221 -11.69 6.30 -21.39
C PHE A 221 -11.19 7.75 -21.52
N GLN A 222 -10.86 8.42 -20.42
CA GLN A 222 -10.32 9.78 -20.47
C GLN A 222 -8.99 9.82 -21.24
N VAL A 223 -8.09 8.87 -20.99
CA VAL A 223 -6.79 8.80 -21.67
C VAL A 223 -6.96 8.50 -23.15
N PHE A 224 -7.87 7.58 -23.49
CA PHE A 224 -8.19 7.25 -24.88
C PHE A 224 -8.74 8.46 -25.63
N HIS A 225 -9.73 9.15 -25.05
CA HIS A 225 -10.33 10.34 -25.65
C HIS A 225 -9.30 11.47 -25.82
N ALA A 226 -8.50 11.77 -24.78
CA ALA A 226 -7.48 12.83 -24.85
C ALA A 226 -6.44 12.56 -25.95
N THR A 227 -6.03 11.30 -26.12
CA THR A 227 -5.07 10.90 -27.16
C THR A 227 -5.66 11.06 -28.56
N HIS A 228 -6.93 10.64 -28.74
CA HIS A 228 -7.60 10.70 -30.04
C HIS A 228 -7.95 12.14 -30.47
N THR A 229 -8.35 13.00 -29.52
CA THR A 229 -8.65 14.42 -29.79
C THR A 229 -7.38 15.22 -30.06
N THR A 230 -6.28 14.92 -29.36
CA THR A 230 -4.98 15.61 -29.56
C THR A 230 -4.32 15.19 -30.87
N ALA A 231 -4.53 13.96 -31.35
CA ALA A 231 -4.06 13.52 -32.67
C ALA A 231 -4.69 14.31 -33.83
N ARG A 232 -5.85 14.95 -33.61
CA ARG A 232 -6.55 15.77 -34.61
C ARG A 232 -6.15 17.25 -34.60
N ILE A 233 -5.49 17.74 -33.54
CA ILE A 233 -5.16 19.17 -33.38
C ILE A 233 -3.64 19.30 -33.21
N HIS A 234 -2.93 19.44 -34.33
CA HIS A 234 -1.47 19.39 -34.43
C HIS A 234 -0.75 20.69 -34.00
N THR A 235 -1.23 21.42 -32.99
CA THR A 235 -0.61 22.69 -32.57
C THR A 235 -0.53 22.82 -31.04
N ASN A 236 0.71 22.94 -30.54
CA ASN A 236 1.12 23.45 -29.22
C ASN A 236 0.82 22.66 -27.91
N SER A 237 0.40 21.39 -27.94
CA SER A 237 0.04 20.62 -26.72
C SER A 237 1.18 19.81 -26.04
N ILE A 238 2.46 20.11 -26.32
CA ILE A 238 3.59 19.26 -25.91
C ILE A 238 3.81 19.25 -24.37
N SER A 239 3.65 20.38 -23.67
CA SER A 239 3.95 20.48 -22.22
C SER A 239 2.89 19.85 -21.31
N ILE A 240 1.60 19.98 -21.65
CA ILE A 240 0.47 19.34 -20.94
C ILE A 240 0.54 17.81 -21.10
N SER A 241 1.10 17.32 -22.21
CA SER A 241 1.30 15.88 -22.42
C SER A 241 2.30 15.26 -21.41
N HIS A 242 3.35 15.98 -21.02
CA HIS A 242 4.40 15.41 -20.15
C HIS A 242 3.96 15.22 -18.70
N SER A 243 3.25 16.19 -18.11
CA SER A 243 2.70 16.06 -16.75
C SER A 243 1.61 14.98 -16.71
N LEU A 244 0.71 14.96 -17.70
CA LEU A 244 -0.32 13.93 -17.81
C LEU A 244 0.27 12.53 -18.01
N ARG A 245 1.26 12.35 -18.89
CA ARG A 245 1.97 11.06 -19.09
C ARG A 245 2.61 10.55 -17.80
N ARG A 246 3.16 11.44 -16.97
CA ARG A 246 3.68 11.09 -15.64
C ARG A 246 2.56 10.56 -14.75
N GLU A 247 1.43 11.25 -14.68
CA GLU A 247 0.29 10.80 -13.89
C GLU A 247 -0.30 9.47 -14.42
N ILE A 248 -0.35 9.25 -15.74
CA ILE A 248 -0.78 7.97 -16.33
C ILE A 248 0.18 6.84 -15.92
N ARG A 249 1.50 7.06 -16.00
CA ARG A 249 2.51 6.08 -15.58
C ARG A 249 2.35 5.69 -14.11
N ILE A 250 2.14 6.67 -13.24
CA ILE A 250 1.87 6.44 -11.81
C ILE A 250 0.56 5.66 -11.63
N THR A 251 -0.48 5.98 -12.39
CA THR A 251 -1.76 5.26 -12.31
C THR A 251 -1.64 3.81 -12.78
N LYS A 252 -0.88 3.55 -13.84
CA LYS A 252 -0.58 2.18 -14.31
C LYS A 252 0.05 1.33 -13.22
N MET A 253 0.96 1.91 -12.43
CA MET A 253 1.54 1.23 -11.27
C MET A 253 0.47 0.78 -10.26
N PHE A 254 -0.48 1.65 -9.93
CA PHE A 254 -1.58 1.27 -9.02
C PHE A 254 -2.52 0.21 -9.61
N ALA A 255 -2.75 0.23 -10.93
CA ALA A 255 -3.50 -0.82 -11.60
C ALA A 255 -2.77 -2.18 -11.52
N VAL A 256 -1.44 -2.19 -11.68
CA VAL A 256 -0.62 -3.40 -11.50
C VAL A 256 -0.69 -3.90 -10.06
N LEU A 257 -0.55 -3.02 -9.06
CA LEU A 257 -0.67 -3.37 -7.65
C LEU A 257 -2.04 -3.98 -7.32
N PHE A 258 -3.12 -3.37 -7.81
CA PHE A 258 -4.48 -3.90 -7.64
C PHE A 258 -4.64 -5.26 -8.33
N THR A 259 -4.12 -5.42 -9.55
CA THR A 259 -4.22 -6.69 -10.29
C THR A 259 -3.48 -7.82 -9.57
N LEU A 260 -2.28 -7.56 -9.05
CA LEU A 260 -1.52 -8.54 -8.25
C LEU A 260 -2.28 -8.94 -7.00
N PHE A 261 -2.83 -7.97 -6.25
CA PHE A 261 -3.68 -8.25 -5.10
C PHE A 261 -4.93 -9.04 -5.50
N PHE A 262 -5.59 -8.66 -6.58
CA PHE A 262 -6.83 -9.28 -7.05
C PHE A 262 -6.60 -10.77 -7.38
N LEU A 263 -5.56 -11.06 -8.17
CA LEU A 263 -5.18 -12.42 -8.54
C LEU A 263 -4.62 -13.24 -7.37
N GLY A 264 -3.98 -12.60 -6.39
CA GLY A 264 -3.44 -13.27 -5.22
C GLY A 264 -4.50 -13.62 -4.16
N TYR A 265 -5.43 -12.70 -3.87
CA TYR A 265 -6.37 -12.83 -2.76
C TYR A 265 -7.72 -13.45 -3.16
N HIS A 266 -8.31 -13.03 -4.29
CA HIS A 266 -9.67 -13.45 -4.62
C HIS A 266 -9.82 -14.95 -4.86
N PRO A 267 -8.89 -15.66 -5.52
CA PRO A 267 -9.01 -17.11 -5.66
C PRO A 267 -9.19 -17.84 -4.31
N TYR A 268 -8.51 -17.40 -3.24
CA TYR A 268 -8.71 -17.92 -1.89
C TYR A 268 -10.13 -17.65 -1.37
N GLY A 269 -10.62 -16.41 -1.54
CA GLY A 269 -11.98 -16.03 -1.15
C GLY A 269 -13.06 -16.80 -1.91
N PHE A 270 -12.90 -16.96 -3.22
CA PHE A 270 -13.79 -17.72 -4.10
C PHE A 270 -13.82 -19.19 -3.69
N VAL A 271 -12.67 -19.86 -3.60
CA VAL A 271 -12.62 -21.28 -3.21
C VAL A 271 -13.29 -21.49 -1.86
N ARG A 272 -13.01 -20.65 -0.87
CA ARG A 272 -13.62 -20.76 0.46
C ARG A 272 -15.14 -20.50 0.47
N ALA A 273 -15.65 -19.68 -0.45
CA ALA A 273 -17.08 -19.42 -0.55
C ALA A 273 -17.85 -20.58 -1.21
N TYR A 274 -17.25 -21.25 -2.20
CA TYR A 274 -17.87 -22.33 -2.98
C TYR A 274 -17.63 -23.72 -2.39
N ASP A 275 -16.45 -23.98 -1.81
CA ASP A 275 -16.09 -25.28 -1.23
C ASP A 275 -16.68 -25.47 0.17
N LYS A 276 -18.00 -25.34 0.30
CA LYS A 276 -18.72 -25.53 1.57
C LYS A 276 -18.72 -26.98 2.03
N ARG A 277 -18.49 -27.92 1.10
CA ARG A 277 -18.50 -29.37 1.33
C ARG A 277 -17.09 -29.95 1.52
N GLY A 278 -16.03 -29.16 1.37
CA GLY A 278 -14.65 -29.64 1.53
C GLY A 278 -14.23 -30.68 0.49
N GLN A 279 -14.76 -30.56 -0.73
CA GLN A 279 -14.51 -31.50 -1.82
C GLN A 279 -13.16 -31.25 -2.50
N LEU A 280 -12.63 -30.02 -2.40
CA LEU A 280 -11.33 -29.70 -2.97
C LEU A 280 -10.18 -30.29 -2.13
N HIS A 281 -9.08 -30.60 -2.82
CA HIS A 281 -7.87 -31.09 -2.15
C HIS A 281 -7.30 -30.00 -1.22
N PRO A 282 -7.03 -30.28 0.06
CA PRO A 282 -6.60 -29.28 1.04
C PRO A 282 -5.33 -28.49 0.64
N ASP A 283 -4.43 -29.10 -0.15
CA ASP A 283 -3.20 -28.44 -0.64
C ASP A 283 -3.48 -27.18 -1.47
N ILE A 284 -4.65 -27.09 -2.11
CA ILE A 284 -5.07 -25.90 -2.86
C ILE A 284 -5.15 -24.69 -1.91
N TYR A 285 -5.62 -24.87 -0.67
CA TYR A 285 -5.68 -23.77 0.30
C TYR A 285 -4.30 -23.25 0.70
N VAL A 286 -3.28 -24.13 0.74
CA VAL A 286 -1.89 -23.72 0.97
C VAL A 286 -1.37 -22.90 -0.20
N LEU A 287 -1.56 -23.39 -1.43
CA LEU A 287 -1.16 -22.67 -2.64
C LEU A 287 -1.81 -21.28 -2.73
N LEU A 288 -3.13 -21.19 -2.54
CA LEU A 288 -3.87 -19.93 -2.61
C LEU A 288 -3.44 -18.95 -1.50
N THR A 289 -3.11 -19.48 -0.33
CA THR A 289 -2.56 -18.67 0.76
C THR A 289 -1.18 -18.12 0.42
N LEU A 290 -0.31 -18.92 -0.20
CA LEU A 290 0.99 -18.46 -0.68
C LEU A 290 0.85 -17.39 -1.76
N LEU A 291 -0.05 -17.57 -2.72
CA LEU A 291 -0.34 -16.56 -3.74
C LEU A 291 -0.79 -15.24 -3.12
N TYR A 292 -1.67 -15.30 -2.11
CA TYR A 292 -2.05 -14.11 -1.35
C TYR A 292 -0.84 -13.48 -0.66
N CYS A 293 -0.01 -14.27 0.03
CA CYS A 293 1.20 -13.79 0.70
C CYS A 293 2.18 -13.12 -0.29
N ILE A 294 2.41 -13.71 -1.45
CA ILE A 294 3.24 -13.14 -2.51
C ILE A 294 2.68 -11.80 -2.96
N SER A 295 1.37 -11.70 -3.19
CA SER A 295 0.75 -10.47 -3.69
C SER A 295 0.93 -9.28 -2.75
N ILE A 296 0.80 -9.48 -1.43
CA ILE A 296 0.98 -8.42 -0.43
C ILE A 296 2.47 -8.10 -0.19
N CYS A 297 3.36 -9.08 -0.33
CA CYS A 297 4.81 -8.87 -0.17
C CYS A 297 5.46 -8.25 -1.42
N ALA A 298 4.80 -8.32 -2.58
CA ALA A 298 5.31 -7.77 -3.84
C ALA A 298 5.16 -6.25 -3.97
N SER A 299 4.34 -5.60 -3.13
CA SER A 299 4.04 -4.16 -3.23
C SER A 299 5.32 -3.28 -3.30
N PRO A 300 6.31 -3.45 -2.39
CA PRO A 300 7.53 -2.64 -2.43
C PRO A 300 8.36 -2.84 -3.70
N LEU A 301 8.38 -4.06 -4.25
CA LEU A 301 9.09 -4.37 -5.49
C LEU A 301 8.46 -3.61 -6.68
N VAL A 302 7.13 -3.60 -6.76
CA VAL A 302 6.41 -2.87 -7.81
C VAL A 302 6.69 -1.36 -7.70
N TYR A 303 6.68 -0.79 -6.50
CA TYR A 303 7.06 0.61 -6.30
C TYR A 303 8.52 0.88 -6.71
N GLY A 304 9.44 -0.02 -6.35
CA GLY A 304 10.86 0.06 -6.72
C GLY A 304 11.09 0.00 -8.23
N ILE A 305 10.30 -0.79 -8.97
CA ILE A 305 10.46 -0.93 -10.43
C ILE A 305 9.74 0.20 -11.18
N MET A 306 8.50 0.53 -10.79
CA MET A 306 7.61 1.37 -11.59
C MET A 306 7.61 2.85 -11.17
N ASN A 307 8.14 3.19 -9.99
CA ASN A 307 8.25 4.57 -9.53
C ASN A 307 9.71 5.01 -9.46
N ASN A 308 10.21 5.57 -10.58
CA ASN A 308 11.59 6.04 -10.69
C ASN A 308 11.99 7.03 -9.58
N GLN A 309 11.07 7.87 -9.11
CA GLN A 309 11.35 8.84 -8.06
C GLN A 309 11.54 8.15 -6.70
N LEU A 310 10.67 7.19 -6.35
CA LEU A 310 10.84 6.39 -5.15
C LEU A 310 12.10 5.52 -5.22
N ARG A 311 12.35 4.87 -6.36
CA ARG A 311 13.55 4.05 -6.59
C ARG A 311 14.83 4.83 -6.33
N HIS A 312 14.95 6.01 -6.92
CA HIS A 312 16.15 6.83 -6.80
C HIS A 312 16.41 7.29 -5.36
N GLU A 313 15.37 7.76 -4.66
CA GLU A 313 15.51 8.17 -3.26
C GLU A 313 15.75 6.98 -2.34
N CYS A 314 15.15 5.81 -2.62
CA CYS A 314 15.41 4.56 -1.90
C CYS A 314 16.89 4.16 -2.01
N MET A 315 17.44 4.14 -3.23
CA MET A 315 18.86 3.81 -3.45
C MET A 315 19.79 4.80 -2.74
N ARG A 316 19.45 6.10 -2.75
CA ARG A 316 20.22 7.13 -2.03
C ARG A 316 20.21 6.91 -0.52
N VAL A 317 19.03 6.62 0.06
CA VAL A 317 18.88 6.38 1.50
C VAL A 317 19.65 5.13 1.91
N LEU A 318 19.50 4.02 1.17
CA LEU A 318 20.21 2.78 1.44
C LEU A 318 21.73 2.94 1.33
N PHE A 319 22.22 3.64 0.30
CA PHE A 319 23.63 3.92 0.13
C PHE A 319 24.20 4.75 1.28
N ASN A 320 23.48 5.79 1.71
CA ASN A 320 23.90 6.63 2.83
C ASN A 320 23.91 5.85 4.16
N PHE A 321 22.92 4.97 4.40
CA PHE A 321 22.93 4.09 5.57
C PHE A 321 24.12 3.14 5.56
N TRP A 322 24.38 2.48 4.43
CA TRP A 322 25.50 1.56 4.27
C TRP A 322 26.86 2.28 4.44
N HIS A 323 27.01 3.47 3.88
CA HIS A 323 28.23 4.25 3.98
C HIS A 323 28.43 4.88 5.38
N CYS A 324 27.36 5.27 6.09
CA CYS A 324 27.43 5.69 7.49
C CYS A 324 27.82 4.50 8.40
N GLN A 325 27.30 3.30 8.14
CA GLN A 325 27.63 2.08 8.91
C GLN A 325 29.09 1.65 8.71
N LYS A 326 29.64 1.80 7.50
CA LYS A 326 31.03 1.43 7.19
C LYS A 326 32.07 2.38 7.80
N ASN A 327 31.73 3.65 8.03
CA ASN A 327 32.72 4.68 8.42
C ASN A 327 32.80 5.01 9.92
N ASN A 328 32.04 4.36 10.82
CA ASN A 328 32.08 4.49 12.29
C ASN A 328 32.12 5.93 12.91
N ASN A 329 31.97 6.98 12.10
CA ASN A 329 32.02 8.37 12.51
C ASN A 329 30.59 8.89 12.68
N TYR A 330 30.00 8.61 13.85
CA TYR A 330 28.65 9.03 14.25
C TYR A 330 28.42 10.55 14.24
N LYS A 331 29.48 11.38 14.15
CA LYS A 331 29.38 12.85 14.26
C LYS A 331 28.92 13.55 12.98
N THR A 332 28.91 12.90 11.81
CA THR A 332 28.57 13.55 10.52
C THR A 332 27.20 13.18 9.95
N CYS A 333 26.54 12.12 10.42
CA CYS A 333 25.25 11.70 9.86
C CYS A 333 24.04 12.53 10.35
N SER A 334 24.22 13.39 11.37
CA SER A 334 23.19 14.30 11.89
C SER A 334 23.13 15.67 11.19
N HIS A 335 24.17 16.09 10.46
CA HIS A 335 24.24 17.43 9.87
C HIS A 335 23.73 17.57 8.42
N HIS A 336 23.31 16.49 7.77
CA HIS A 336 22.74 16.57 6.41
C HIS A 336 21.20 16.68 6.35
N ARG A 337 20.53 16.78 7.50
CA ARG A 337 19.15 17.23 7.59
C ARG A 337 19.15 18.76 7.41
N LEU A 338 18.82 19.23 6.19
CA LEU A 338 18.66 20.65 5.75
C LEU A 338 19.87 21.27 5.01
N LYS A 339 20.18 20.79 3.80
CA LYS A 339 20.39 21.73 2.68
C LYS A 339 19.19 21.62 1.77
N THR A 340 18.13 22.31 2.16
CA THR A 340 16.98 22.60 1.32
C THR A 340 17.50 23.36 0.10
N VAL A 341 17.08 22.91 -1.08
CA VAL A 341 17.13 23.71 -2.31
C VAL A 341 16.58 25.10 -1.97
N GLU A 342 17.41 26.14 -2.07
CA GLU A 342 16.93 27.51 -2.14
C GLU A 342 15.95 27.57 -3.32
N THR A 343 14.66 27.60 -3.01
CA THR A 343 13.67 28.18 -3.91
C THR A 343 14.10 29.63 -4.13
N LYS A 344 14.62 29.93 -5.33
CA LYS A 344 14.69 31.31 -5.82
C LYS A 344 13.30 31.90 -5.73
N SER A 345 13.09 32.76 -4.73
CA SER A 345 12.00 33.73 -4.74
C SER A 345 12.29 34.69 -5.89
N LEU A 346 11.53 34.55 -6.97
CA LEU A 346 11.37 35.59 -7.97
C LEU A 346 10.56 36.71 -7.32
N THR A 347 11.26 37.67 -6.72
CA THR A 347 10.69 38.98 -6.45
C THR A 347 10.70 39.73 -7.77
N ILE A 348 9.52 39.86 -8.39
CA ILE A 348 9.34 40.79 -9.50
C ILE A 348 9.29 42.18 -8.88
N THR A 349 10.41 42.89 -8.93
CA THR A 349 10.46 44.35 -8.80
C THR A 349 10.87 44.92 -10.13
N ASN A 350 10.11 45.94 -10.55
CA ASN A 350 10.16 46.59 -11.85
C ASN A 350 11.60 46.97 -12.29
N GLY A 351 11.90 46.71 -13.56
CA GLY A 351 12.82 47.51 -14.36
C GLY A 351 14.30 47.17 -14.29
N VAL A 352 14.83 46.85 -15.48
CA VAL A 352 16.26 46.86 -15.88
C VAL A 352 17.08 45.62 -15.54
N SER A 353 17.41 44.88 -16.60
CA SER A 353 18.33 43.74 -16.61
C SER A 353 19.77 44.20 -16.80
N SER A 354 20.69 43.67 -15.99
CA SER A 354 22.09 43.47 -16.40
C SER A 354 22.64 42.22 -15.71
N VAL A 355 23.08 41.25 -16.51
CA VAL A 355 23.65 39.98 -16.07
C VAL A 355 25.16 40.08 -16.19
N HIS A 356 25.88 39.99 -15.07
CA HIS A 356 27.32 39.75 -15.04
C HIS A 356 27.60 38.28 -14.72
N TYR A 357 28.34 37.62 -15.61
CA TYR A 357 28.88 36.29 -15.43
C TYR A 357 30.28 36.40 -14.83
N ASN A 358 30.49 35.90 -13.61
CA ASN A 358 31.83 35.55 -13.14
C ASN A 358 31.96 34.03 -13.03
N ARG A 359 33.02 33.54 -13.65
CA ARG A 359 33.39 32.14 -13.85
C ARG A 359 34.66 31.92 -13.06
N GLU A 360 34.61 31.23 -11.92
CA GLU A 360 35.83 30.76 -11.25
C GLU A 360 35.69 29.31 -10.78
N SER A 361 36.76 28.57 -11.07
CA SER A 361 37.02 27.18 -10.70
C SER A 361 37.94 27.16 -9.45
N PRO A 362 38.10 26.02 -8.75
CA PRO A 362 38.43 25.98 -7.33
C PRO A 362 39.94 25.90 -7.08
N LEU A 363 40.44 26.53 -6.02
CA LEU A 363 41.66 26.12 -5.28
C LEU A 363 41.66 26.73 -3.86
N THR A 364 41.51 25.82 -2.88
CA THR A 364 42.32 25.64 -1.66
C THR A 364 42.87 26.82 -0.84
N VAL A 365 42.70 26.66 0.49
CA VAL A 365 43.71 26.83 1.58
C VAL A 365 43.51 27.97 2.61
N LEU A 366 43.28 27.50 3.84
CA LEU A 366 43.69 28.00 5.18
C LEU A 366 43.28 29.40 5.70
N SER A 367 42.47 29.32 6.77
CA SER A 367 42.83 29.71 8.15
C SER A 367 42.88 31.19 8.57
N LYS A 368 42.18 31.43 9.68
CA LYS A 368 42.39 32.42 10.76
C LYS A 368 41.83 33.85 10.65
N HIS A 369 40.87 34.07 11.57
CA HIS A 369 40.75 35.14 12.57
C HIS A 369 40.48 36.61 12.18
N ASN A 370 39.40 37.08 12.83
CA ASN A 370 39.23 38.35 13.56
C ASN A 370 39.14 39.69 12.78
N ILE A 371 37.88 40.16 12.74
CA ILE A 371 37.36 41.54 12.93
C ILE A 371 38.16 42.33 14.03
N PRO A 372 38.18 43.69 14.13
CA PRO A 372 37.44 44.76 13.41
C PRO A 372 38.24 46.01 12.93
N THR A 373 37.61 46.75 12.01
CA THR A 373 37.52 48.24 11.86
C THR A 373 38.71 49.15 12.15
N SER A 374 39.03 50.06 11.22
CA SER A 374 38.73 51.51 11.38
C SER A 374 39.22 52.37 10.21
N LYS A 375 38.58 53.55 10.10
CA LYS A 375 38.96 54.80 9.40
C LYS A 375 38.61 54.89 7.91
N SER A 376 38.23 56.03 7.35
CA SER A 376 37.77 57.35 7.83
C SER A 376 37.72 58.24 6.58
N SER A 377 36.67 59.07 6.44
CA SER A 377 36.63 60.33 5.66
C SER A 377 36.66 60.19 4.12
N LYS A 378 36.00 61.02 3.31
CA LYS A 378 35.67 62.45 3.43
C LYS A 378 34.37 62.83 2.70
N LYS A 379 33.74 63.84 3.30
CA LYS A 379 32.73 64.80 2.81
C LYS A 379 32.86 65.21 1.33
N LYS A 380 31.70 65.49 0.69
CA LYS A 380 31.34 66.83 0.18
C LYS A 380 29.83 66.95 -0.11
N LYS A 381 29.22 68.01 0.45
CA LYS A 381 27.87 68.55 0.19
C LYS A 381 27.97 69.66 -0.87
N ILE A 382 26.81 70.04 -1.48
CA ILE A 382 26.36 71.35 -2.05
C ILE A 382 25.58 71.11 -3.39
N PRO A 383 24.45 71.82 -3.72
CA PRO A 383 23.10 71.78 -3.14
C PRO A 383 22.04 71.62 -4.32
N PRO A 384 20.74 71.97 -4.18
CA PRO A 384 19.69 71.57 -5.14
C PRO A 384 19.41 72.63 -6.23
N VAL A 385 18.86 72.19 -7.36
CA VAL A 385 18.26 73.07 -8.38
C VAL A 385 16.80 72.67 -8.56
N THR A 386 15.93 73.64 -8.28
CA THR A 386 14.49 73.65 -8.55
C THR A 386 14.28 74.33 -9.90
N ILE A 387 13.54 73.75 -10.84
CA ILE A 387 12.92 74.49 -11.95
C ILE A 387 11.46 74.09 -12.10
N LEU A 388 10.67 75.16 -12.16
CA LEU A 388 9.24 75.39 -12.33
C LEU A 388 8.41 74.53 -13.29
N ASP A 389 7.12 74.54 -12.94
CA ASP A 389 5.90 74.33 -13.72
C ASP A 389 5.90 74.92 -15.13
N THR A 390 5.22 74.26 -16.09
CA THR A 390 3.92 74.71 -16.68
C THR A 390 3.61 74.02 -18.02
N VAL A 391 2.33 73.62 -18.17
CA VAL A 391 1.46 73.77 -19.36
C VAL A 391 1.68 72.81 -20.56
N ASP A 392 0.70 71.94 -20.85
CA ASP A 392 -0.33 72.16 -21.91
C ASP A 392 -1.28 70.95 -22.11
N VAL A 393 -2.57 71.29 -22.24
CA VAL A 393 -3.80 70.56 -22.69
C VAL A 393 -4.39 69.45 -21.81
#